data_AF-U3FWB0-F1
#
_entry.id   AF-U3FWB0-F1
#
_cell.length_a   1.000
_cell.length_b   1.000
_cell.length_c   1.000
_cell.angle_alpha   90.00
_cell.angle_beta   90.00
_cell.angle_gamma   90.00
#
_symmetry.space_group_name_H-M   'P 1'
#
loop_
_entity.id
_entity.type
_entity.pdbx_description
1 polymer ?
#
loop_
_entity_poly.entity_id
_entity_poly.type
_entity_poly.pdbx_seq_one_letter_code
_entity_poly.pdbx_strand_id
1 'polypeptide(L)'
;MSIMSYNGGAVMAMKGKNCVAIAADRRFGIQAQMVATDFQKIFPMGDRLFIGLAGLATDVQTVAQRLKFRLNLYELKEGRQIKPQTLMSMVSNLLYERRFGPYYTEPVIAGLNPVTYEPFICSLDLIGCPMITDDFVVSGTCTEQMYGMCESLWEPDMEPDHLFETIGQSMLNALDRDAVSGMGVIVHVIEKDKITTRTLKARMD
;
A
#
# COMPACT_ATOMS: atom_id res chain seq x y z
N MET A 1 5.55 -16.98 15.98
CA MET A 1 4.69 -16.00 15.29
C MET A 1 5.49 -14.70 15.22
N SER A 2 5.67 -14.11 14.04
CA SER A 2 6.42 -12.85 13.88
C SER A 2 5.63 -11.67 14.45
N ILE A 3 6.29 -10.60 14.89
CA ILE A 3 5.62 -9.35 15.28
C ILE A 3 4.80 -8.80 14.10
N MET A 4 5.31 -8.94 12.88
CA MET A 4 4.65 -8.52 11.64
C MET A 4 3.30 -9.24 11.42
N SER A 5 3.15 -10.46 11.91
CA SER A 5 1.91 -11.24 11.74
C SER A 5 0.94 -11.15 12.92
N TYR A 6 1.25 -10.33 13.93
CA TYR A 6 0.41 -10.19 15.12
C TYR A 6 -0.98 -9.63 14.80
N ASN A 7 -1.06 -8.64 13.91
CA ASN A 7 -2.33 -8.07 13.44
C ASN A 7 -2.73 -8.60 12.04
N GLY A 8 -1.80 -9.18 11.31
CA GLY A 8 -1.97 -9.56 9.91
C GLY A 8 -2.06 -8.36 8.98
N GLY A 9 -2.65 -8.57 7.81
CA GLY A 9 -2.90 -7.53 6.83
C GLY A 9 -2.04 -7.64 5.58
N ALA A 10 -2.57 -7.10 4.49
CA ALA A 10 -1.99 -7.15 3.17
C ALA A 10 -2.21 -5.83 2.43
N VAL A 11 -1.18 -5.40 1.72
CA VAL A 11 -1.20 -4.24 0.85
C VAL A 11 -0.51 -4.62 -0.46
N MET A 12 -1.10 -4.21 -1.57
CA MET A 12 -0.58 -4.42 -2.92
C MET A 12 -0.73 -3.14 -3.73
N ALA A 13 0.25 -2.85 -4.58
CA ALA A 13 0.11 -1.86 -5.64
C ALA A 13 0.50 -2.46 -6.99
N MET A 14 -0.19 -2.03 -8.05
CA MET A 14 0.07 -2.43 -9.42
C MET A 14 0.16 -1.20 -10.34
N LYS A 15 1.09 -1.25 -11.28
CA LYS A 15 1.27 -0.24 -12.32
C LYS A 15 0.48 -0.64 -13.56
N GLY A 16 -0.26 0.31 -14.12
CA GLY A 16 -0.91 0.21 -15.43
C GLY A 16 -0.46 1.32 -16.37
N LYS A 17 -1.19 1.50 -17.47
CA LYS A 17 -0.93 2.53 -18.47
C LYS A 17 -1.46 3.88 -18.00
N ASN A 18 -0.55 4.80 -17.66
CA ASN A 18 -0.88 6.14 -17.15
C ASN A 18 -1.78 6.14 -15.89
N CYS A 19 -1.85 5.01 -15.19
CA CYS A 19 -2.63 4.83 -13.98
C CYS A 19 -1.88 3.89 -13.02
N VAL A 20 -2.23 3.96 -11.74
CA VAL A 20 -1.75 3.02 -10.72
C VAL A 20 -2.92 2.61 -9.84
N ALA A 21 -2.88 1.39 -9.32
CA ALA A 21 -3.84 0.91 -8.35
C ALA A 21 -3.15 0.51 -7.06
N ILE A 22 -3.80 0.76 -5.92
CA ILE A 22 -3.37 0.29 -4.60
C ILE A 22 -4.56 -0.32 -3.88
N ALA A 23 -4.35 -1.47 -3.25
CA ALA A 23 -5.37 -2.23 -2.57
C ALA A 23 -4.90 -2.71 -1.20
N ALA A 24 -5.84 -2.85 -0.27
CA ALA A 24 -5.59 -3.40 1.06
C ALA A 24 -6.80 -4.16 1.58
N ASP A 25 -6.53 -5.15 2.43
CA ASP A 25 -7.56 -5.78 3.24
C ASP A 25 -8.02 -4.86 4.39
N ARG A 26 -9.17 -5.15 4.99
CA ARG A 26 -9.79 -4.27 6.00
C ARG A 26 -9.84 -4.84 7.41
N ARG A 27 -9.37 -6.07 7.59
CA ARG A 27 -9.30 -6.75 8.89
C ARG A 27 -8.37 -6.00 9.85
N PHE A 28 -8.85 -5.76 11.06
CA PHE A 28 -8.05 -5.51 12.24
C PHE A 28 -8.34 -6.58 13.29
N GLY A 29 -7.30 -7.32 13.66
CA GLY A 29 -7.40 -8.37 14.66
C GLY A 29 -6.22 -8.35 15.63
N ILE A 30 -6.41 -9.03 16.75
CA ILE A 30 -5.38 -9.34 17.73
C ILE A 30 -5.18 -10.85 17.64
N GLN A 31 -4.12 -11.26 16.94
CA GLN A 31 -3.91 -12.66 16.58
C GLN A 31 -5.16 -13.25 15.90
N ALA A 32 -5.73 -14.32 16.44
CA ALA A 32 -6.91 -14.98 15.89
C ALA A 32 -8.22 -14.19 16.10
N GLN A 33 -8.29 -13.29 17.08
CA GLN A 33 -9.52 -12.56 17.39
C GLN A 33 -9.66 -11.33 16.47
N MET A 34 -10.70 -11.32 15.64
CA MET A 34 -11.08 -10.13 14.88
C MET A 34 -11.70 -9.08 15.80
N VAL A 35 -11.32 -7.82 15.61
CA VAL A 35 -11.80 -6.66 16.37
C VAL A 35 -12.64 -5.74 15.48
N ALA A 36 -12.20 -5.47 14.25
CA ALA A 36 -12.91 -4.63 13.29
C ALA A 36 -12.66 -5.05 11.84
N THR A 37 -13.55 -4.63 10.94
CA THR A 37 -13.53 -4.96 9.50
C THR A 37 -13.44 -3.70 8.62
N ASP A 38 -13.05 -2.58 9.19
CA ASP A 38 -12.99 -1.26 8.54
C ASP A 38 -11.70 -0.50 8.84
N PHE A 39 -10.64 -1.20 9.24
CA PHE A 39 -9.37 -0.58 9.59
C PHE A 39 -8.63 -0.04 8.37
N GLN A 40 -8.27 1.25 8.41
CA GLN A 40 -7.60 1.93 7.32
C GLN A 40 -6.11 1.59 7.28
N LYS A 41 -5.65 1.04 6.15
CA LYS A 41 -4.23 0.74 5.87
C LYS A 41 -3.64 1.62 4.77
N ILE A 42 -4.48 2.32 4.00
CA ILE A 42 -4.07 3.19 2.88
C ILE A 42 -4.38 4.65 3.23
N PHE A 43 -3.38 5.52 3.09
CA PHE A 43 -3.44 6.93 3.49
C PHE A 43 -3.07 7.85 2.32
N PRO A 44 -3.81 8.94 2.09
CA PRO A 44 -3.48 9.93 1.07
C PRO A 44 -2.30 10.82 1.50
N MET A 45 -1.28 10.89 0.65
CA MET A 45 -0.06 11.69 0.81
C MET A 45 0.06 12.80 -0.25
N GLY A 46 -1.07 13.15 -0.88
CA GLY A 46 -1.20 14.16 -1.92
C GLY A 46 -2.44 13.85 -2.77
N ASP A 47 -2.71 14.66 -3.79
CA ASP A 47 -3.92 14.51 -4.61
C ASP A 47 -3.94 13.20 -5.41
N ARG A 48 -2.78 12.69 -5.82
CA ARG A 48 -2.63 11.47 -6.65
C ARG A 48 -1.53 10.56 -6.12
N LEU A 49 -1.33 10.56 -4.81
CA LEU A 49 -0.25 9.84 -4.15
C LEU A 49 -0.75 9.24 -2.85
N PHE A 50 -0.61 7.93 -2.71
CA PHE A 50 -1.04 7.15 -1.56
C PHE A 50 0.11 6.31 -1.01
N ILE A 51 0.03 6.02 0.28
CA ILE A 51 0.88 5.06 0.95
C ILE A 51 0.01 4.04 1.67
N GLY A 52 0.26 2.76 1.41
CA GLY A 52 -0.29 1.63 2.15
C GLY A 52 0.73 1.11 3.15
N LEU A 53 0.27 0.75 4.35
CA LEU A 53 1.11 0.29 5.44
C LEU A 53 0.55 -1.03 5.99
N ALA A 54 1.33 -2.10 5.88
CA ALA A 54 1.04 -3.40 6.48
C ALA A 54 2.01 -3.69 7.64
N GLY A 55 1.63 -4.57 8.56
CA GLY A 55 2.43 -4.95 9.73
C GLY A 55 1.73 -4.69 11.07
N LEU A 56 2.49 -4.27 12.08
CA LEU A 56 1.99 -3.98 13.42
C LEU A 56 1.09 -2.74 13.40
N ALA A 57 -0.15 -2.86 13.85
CA ALA A 57 -1.17 -1.80 13.74
C ALA A 57 -0.76 -0.49 14.45
N THR A 58 -0.03 -0.60 15.57
CA THR A 58 0.53 0.56 16.29
C THR A 58 1.48 1.37 15.41
N ASP A 59 2.35 0.68 14.67
CA ASP A 59 3.35 1.33 13.82
C ASP A 59 2.74 1.82 12.51
N VAL A 60 1.73 1.13 11.97
CA VAL A 60 0.92 1.62 10.85
C VAL A 60 0.38 3.02 11.15
N GLN A 61 -0.28 3.20 12.31
CA GLN A 61 -0.82 4.50 12.69
C GLN A 61 0.28 5.53 12.99
N THR A 62 1.32 5.13 13.72
CA THR A 62 2.41 6.03 14.13
C THR A 62 3.20 6.55 12.92
N VAL A 63 3.56 5.67 11.99
CA VAL A 63 4.29 6.03 10.77
C VAL A 63 3.44 6.91 9.88
N ALA A 64 2.16 6.59 9.68
CA ALA A 64 1.24 7.44 8.90
C ALA A 64 1.17 8.86 9.46
N GLN A 65 1.02 9.02 10.77
CA GLN A 65 0.93 10.33 11.43
C GLN A 65 2.25 11.11 11.34
N ARG A 66 3.39 10.47 11.65
CA ARG A 66 4.72 11.11 11.57
C ARG A 66 5.08 11.50 10.14
N LEU A 67 4.74 10.66 9.17
CA LEU A 67 4.96 10.95 7.77
C LEU A 67 4.10 12.13 7.32
N LYS A 68 2.81 12.16 7.70
CA LYS A 68 1.92 13.27 7.37
C LYS A 68 2.42 14.60 7.95
N PHE A 69 2.95 14.57 9.17
CA PHE A 69 3.58 15.75 9.78
C PHE A 69 4.78 16.25 8.96
N ARG A 70 5.73 15.37 8.58
CA ARG A 70 6.89 15.74 7.76
C ARG A 70 6.48 16.24 6.38
N LEU A 71 5.49 15.59 5.76
CA LEU A 71 4.96 15.97 4.46
C LEU A 71 4.33 17.37 4.48
N ASN A 72 3.47 17.66 5.44
CA ASN A 72 2.82 18.97 5.54
C ASN A 72 3.86 20.09 5.71
N LEU A 73 4.91 19.87 6.53
CA LEU A 73 6.00 20.83 6.67
C LEU A 73 6.80 21.01 5.39
N TYR A 74 7.05 19.92 4.65
CA TYR A 74 7.73 19.97 3.35
C TYR A 74 6.95 20.81 2.34
N GLU A 75 5.64 20.57 2.18
CA GLU A 75 4.80 21.27 1.20
C GLU A 75 4.65 22.76 1.54
N LEU A 76 4.52 23.10 2.82
CA LEU A 76 4.49 24.51 3.27
C LEU A 76 5.82 25.24 3.02
N LYS A 77 6.95 24.55 3.18
CA LYS A 77 8.28 25.14 3.00
C LYS A 77 8.66 25.30 1.53
N GLU A 78 8.36 24.29 0.72
CA GLU A 78 8.76 24.24 -0.69
C GLU A 78 7.72 24.87 -1.63
N GLY A 79 6.48 25.08 -1.18
CA GLY A 79 5.41 25.65 -1.98
C GLY A 79 4.99 24.79 -3.17
N ARG A 80 5.22 23.47 -3.12
CA ARG A 80 4.89 22.50 -4.18
C ARG A 80 4.50 21.15 -3.60
N GLN A 81 3.72 20.39 -4.35
CA GLN A 81 3.39 19.00 -4.03
C GLN A 81 4.63 18.11 -4.11
N ILE A 82 4.71 17.13 -3.21
CA ILE A 82 5.83 16.18 -3.18
C ILE A 82 5.81 15.26 -4.40
N LYS A 83 6.99 14.92 -4.93
CA LYS A 83 7.13 13.89 -5.97
C LYS A 83 7.13 12.48 -5.34
N PRO A 84 6.61 11.44 -6.00
CA PRO A 84 6.59 10.08 -5.45
C PRO A 84 7.97 9.57 -5.01
N GLN A 85 9.02 9.82 -5.80
CA GLN A 85 10.39 9.45 -5.46
C GLN A 85 10.91 10.19 -4.21
N THR A 86 10.52 11.45 -4.03
CA THR A 86 10.89 12.25 -2.85
C THR A 86 10.16 11.73 -1.60
N LEU A 87 8.89 11.33 -1.73
CA LEU A 87 8.16 10.69 -0.64
C LEU A 87 8.83 9.37 -0.24
N MET A 88 9.22 8.53 -1.22
CA MET A 88 9.96 7.30 -0.95
C MET A 88 11.24 7.56 -0.15
N SER A 89 12.08 8.52 -0.55
CA SER A 89 13.28 8.87 0.21
C SER A 89 12.98 9.41 1.61
N MET A 90 11.89 10.16 1.78
CA MET A 90 11.44 10.65 3.09
C MET A 90 11.02 9.49 4.01
N VAL A 91 10.33 8.48 3.48
CA VAL A 91 9.92 7.28 4.22
C VAL A 91 11.14 6.42 4.56
N SER A 92 12.03 6.18 3.59
CA SER A 92 13.29 5.46 3.81
C SER A 92 14.10 6.09 4.95
N ASN A 93 14.23 7.41 4.95
CA ASN A 93 14.92 8.14 6.00
C ASN A 93 14.22 8.00 7.38
N LEU A 94 12.89 8.15 7.43
CA LEU A 94 12.10 7.98 8.66
C LEU A 94 12.29 6.57 9.27
N LEU A 95 12.29 5.53 8.44
CA LEU A 95 12.47 4.14 8.90
C LEU A 95 13.92 3.89 9.36
N TYR A 96 14.90 4.35 8.58
CA TYR A 96 16.31 4.13 8.87
C TYR A 96 16.81 4.92 10.10
N GLU A 97 16.18 6.05 10.45
CA GLU A 97 16.40 6.74 11.73
C GLU A 97 16.19 5.82 12.94
N ARG A 98 15.40 4.75 12.78
CA ARG A 98 15.10 3.75 13.80
C ARG A 98 15.76 2.40 13.52
N ARG A 99 16.94 2.39 12.89
CA ARG A 99 17.65 1.16 12.48
C ARG A 99 17.79 0.06 13.55
N PHE A 100 18.03 0.41 14.81
CA PHE A 100 18.23 -0.54 15.92
C PHE A 100 17.00 -0.77 16.80
N GLY A 101 15.87 -0.16 16.44
CA GLY A 101 14.57 -0.34 17.08
C GLY A 101 13.48 0.03 16.07
N PRO A 102 13.30 -0.80 15.02
CA PRO A 102 12.57 -0.41 13.83
C PRO A 102 11.07 -0.30 14.09
N TYR A 103 10.39 0.40 13.19
CA TYR A 103 8.95 0.26 13.05
C TYR A 103 8.64 -1.07 12.37
N TYR A 104 7.70 -1.83 12.92
CA TYR A 104 7.23 -3.09 12.35
C TYR A 104 6.15 -2.81 11.29
N THR A 105 6.53 -2.11 10.22
CA THR A 105 5.69 -1.88 9.07
C THR A 105 6.51 -1.84 7.79
N GLU A 106 5.94 -2.37 6.72
CA GLU A 106 6.54 -2.41 5.39
C GLU A 106 5.67 -1.59 4.43
N PRO A 107 6.05 -0.34 4.13
CA PRO A 107 5.26 0.55 3.28
C PRO A 107 5.22 0.15 1.82
N VAL A 108 4.11 0.45 1.17
CA VAL A 108 3.91 0.44 -0.27
C VAL A 108 3.45 1.82 -0.70
N ILE A 109 4.16 2.46 -1.63
CA ILE A 109 3.80 3.77 -2.17
C ILE A 109 3.28 3.58 -3.59
N ALA A 110 2.16 4.21 -3.91
CA ALA A 110 1.59 4.24 -5.25
C ALA A 110 1.09 5.64 -5.57
N GLY A 111 1.48 6.18 -6.72
CA GLY A 111 0.96 7.45 -7.18
C GLY A 111 1.43 7.85 -8.57
N LEU A 112 0.97 9.01 -9.01
CA LEU A 112 1.39 9.64 -10.25
C LEU A 112 2.29 10.83 -9.95
N ASN A 113 3.30 11.06 -10.80
CA ASN A 113 4.09 12.28 -10.74
C ASN A 113 3.18 13.51 -10.91
N PRO A 114 3.25 14.53 -10.03
CA PRO A 114 2.33 15.68 -10.07
C PRO A 114 2.45 16.53 -11.35
N VAL A 115 3.57 16.44 -12.08
CA VAL A 115 3.83 17.20 -13.30
C VAL A 115 3.69 16.31 -14.55
N THR A 116 4.40 15.18 -14.59
CA THR A 116 4.45 14.31 -15.78
C THR A 116 3.31 13.30 -15.83
N TYR A 117 2.63 13.04 -14.71
CA TYR A 117 1.65 11.96 -14.54
C TYR A 117 2.21 10.56 -14.76
N GLU A 118 3.54 10.41 -14.74
CA GLU A 118 4.18 9.10 -14.83
C GLU A 118 3.81 8.26 -13.60
N PRO A 119 3.35 7.02 -13.81
CA PRO A 119 2.99 6.11 -12.74
C PRO A 119 4.22 5.61 -11.99
N PHE A 120 4.13 5.60 -10.66
CA PHE A 120 5.21 5.19 -9.77
C PHE A 120 4.67 4.27 -8.67
N ILE A 121 5.35 3.15 -8.48
CA ILE A 121 5.14 2.25 -7.35
C ILE A 121 6.49 1.89 -6.72
N CYS A 122 6.50 1.73 -5.41
CA CYS A 122 7.63 1.13 -4.70
C CYS A 122 7.18 0.51 -3.38
N SER A 123 7.99 -0.39 -2.84
CA SER A 123 7.87 -0.83 -1.46
C SER A 123 9.14 -0.52 -0.69
N LEU A 124 9.06 -0.55 0.63
CA LEU A 124 10.20 -0.46 1.52
C LEU A 124 10.16 -1.58 2.55
N ASP A 125 11.33 -2.14 2.88
CA ASP A 125 11.45 -2.99 4.06
C ASP A 125 11.30 -2.18 5.35
N LEU A 126 11.18 -2.87 6.49
CA LEU A 126 10.98 -2.25 7.80
C LEU A 126 12.16 -1.39 8.30
N ILE A 127 13.32 -1.42 7.64
CA ILE A 127 14.46 -0.55 7.93
C ILE A 127 14.68 0.53 6.86
N GLY A 128 13.82 0.61 5.85
CA GLY A 128 13.83 1.67 4.85
C GLY A 128 14.63 1.39 3.58
N CYS A 129 14.91 0.14 3.24
CA CYS A 129 15.46 -0.22 1.93
C CYS A 129 14.41 -0.04 0.83
N PRO A 130 14.59 0.87 -0.14
CA PRO A 130 13.60 1.09 -1.20
C PRO A 130 13.72 0.05 -2.33
N MET A 131 12.58 -0.43 -2.81
CA MET A 131 12.48 -1.29 -4.00
C MET A 131 11.46 -0.70 -4.98
N ILE A 132 11.95 -0.25 -6.13
CA ILE A 132 11.14 0.32 -7.21
C ILE A 132 10.97 -0.77 -8.29
N THR A 133 9.73 -0.96 -8.76
CA THR A 133 9.41 -1.90 -9.84
C THR A 133 8.47 -1.27 -10.86
N ASP A 134 8.34 -1.90 -12.02
CA ASP A 134 7.50 -1.43 -13.14
C ASP A 134 6.23 -2.27 -13.34
N ASP A 135 6.01 -3.26 -12.48
CA ASP A 135 4.91 -4.22 -12.52
C ASP A 135 4.00 -4.06 -11.30
N PHE A 136 4.38 -4.63 -10.17
CA PHE A 136 3.65 -4.63 -8.92
C PHE A 136 4.58 -4.70 -7.72
N VAL A 137 4.06 -4.32 -6.56
CA VAL A 137 4.72 -4.49 -5.26
C VAL A 137 3.71 -4.98 -4.23
N VAL A 138 4.16 -5.81 -3.30
CA VAL A 138 3.31 -6.46 -2.29
C VAL A 138 3.97 -6.38 -0.91
N SER A 139 3.16 -6.30 0.14
CA SER A 139 3.60 -6.23 1.53
C SER A 139 2.53 -6.79 2.46
N GLY A 140 2.94 -7.47 3.54
CA GLY A 140 2.04 -8.03 4.54
C GLY A 140 2.23 -9.53 4.82
N THR A 141 1.21 -10.20 5.35
CA THR A 141 1.33 -11.61 5.78
C THR A 141 1.13 -12.64 4.67
N CYS A 142 0.52 -12.27 3.55
CA CYS A 142 0.23 -13.17 2.44
C CYS A 142 1.03 -12.84 1.17
N THR A 143 2.29 -12.44 1.34
CA THR A 143 3.15 -12.03 0.23
C THR A 143 3.37 -13.13 -0.80
N GLU A 144 3.59 -14.38 -0.39
CA GLU A 144 3.78 -15.51 -1.32
C GLU A 144 2.54 -15.74 -2.21
N GLN A 145 1.35 -15.67 -1.62
CA GLN A 145 0.08 -15.81 -2.34
C GLN A 145 -0.15 -14.63 -3.29
N MET A 146 0.15 -13.41 -2.83
CA MET A 146 0.06 -12.21 -3.65
C MET A 146 1.03 -12.27 -4.84
N TYR A 147 2.29 -12.66 -4.64
CA TYR A 147 3.25 -12.88 -5.72
C TYR A 147 2.71 -13.88 -6.75
N GLY A 148 2.22 -15.04 -6.30
CA GLY A 148 1.68 -16.06 -7.22
C GLY A 148 0.53 -15.56 -8.10
N MET A 149 -0.37 -14.75 -7.54
CA MET A 149 -1.47 -14.15 -8.29
C MET A 149 -1.00 -13.04 -9.24
N CYS A 150 -0.15 -12.12 -8.76
CA CYS A 150 0.34 -11.00 -9.55
C CYS A 150 1.17 -11.45 -10.75
N GLU A 151 2.09 -12.40 -10.56
CA GLU A 151 2.93 -12.96 -11.63
C GLU A 151 2.10 -13.62 -12.75
N SER A 152 0.91 -14.13 -12.40
CA SER A 152 0.05 -14.83 -13.35
C SER A 152 -0.91 -13.90 -14.09
N LEU A 153 -1.32 -12.78 -13.47
CA LEU A 153 -2.41 -11.92 -13.95
C LEU A 153 -1.95 -10.55 -14.43
N TRP A 154 -0.77 -10.08 -14.02
CA TRP A 154 -0.29 -8.77 -14.43
C TRP A 154 0.16 -8.79 -15.89
N GLU A 155 -0.25 -7.76 -16.63
CA GLU A 155 0.20 -7.49 -17.99
C GLU A 155 0.71 -6.05 -18.10
N PRO A 156 1.69 -5.78 -18.97
CA PRO A 156 2.10 -4.42 -19.26
C PRO A 156 0.96 -3.61 -19.88
N ASP A 157 0.97 -2.29 -19.62
CA ASP A 157 0.08 -1.33 -20.26
C ASP A 157 -1.45 -1.55 -20.07
N MET A 158 -1.86 -2.16 -18.94
CA MET A 158 -3.29 -2.29 -18.60
C MET A 158 -3.99 -0.94 -18.44
N GLU A 159 -5.14 -0.78 -19.09
CA GLU A 159 -6.05 0.36 -18.89
C GLU A 159 -6.73 0.31 -17.50
N PRO A 160 -7.24 1.43 -16.96
CA PRO A 160 -7.72 1.52 -15.57
C PRO A 160 -8.76 0.48 -15.14
N ASP A 161 -9.72 0.14 -16.01
CA ASP A 161 -10.74 -0.86 -15.71
C ASP A 161 -10.16 -2.28 -15.66
N HIS A 162 -9.22 -2.60 -16.58
CA HIS A 162 -8.53 -3.89 -16.56
C HIS A 162 -7.64 -3.99 -15.32
N LEU A 163 -6.88 -2.93 -15.00
CA LEU A 163 -6.04 -2.86 -13.80
C LEU A 163 -6.86 -3.06 -12.52
N PHE A 164 -8.07 -2.49 -12.44
CA PHE A 164 -8.99 -2.68 -11.32
C PHE A 164 -9.41 -4.14 -11.15
N GLU A 165 -9.78 -4.82 -12.23
CA GLU A 165 -10.16 -6.23 -12.19
C GLU A 165 -8.96 -7.10 -11.80
N THR A 166 -7.78 -6.86 -12.39
CA THR A 166 -6.55 -7.60 -12.09
C THR A 166 -6.14 -7.48 -10.63
N ILE A 167 -6.05 -6.26 -10.08
CA ILE A 167 -5.69 -6.08 -8.67
C ILE A 167 -6.76 -6.64 -7.73
N GLY A 168 -8.05 -6.52 -8.11
CA GLY A 168 -9.16 -7.05 -7.33
C GLY A 168 -9.14 -8.57 -7.24
N GLN A 169 -8.96 -9.25 -8.38
CA GLN A 169 -8.84 -10.71 -8.43
C GLN A 169 -7.59 -11.19 -7.69
N SER A 170 -6.45 -10.52 -7.87
CA SER A 170 -5.22 -10.89 -7.17
C SER A 170 -5.37 -10.79 -5.66
N MET A 171 -5.98 -9.71 -5.16
CA MET A 171 -6.22 -9.53 -3.73
C MET A 171 -7.21 -10.55 -3.17
N LEU A 172 -8.37 -10.74 -3.80
CA LEU A 172 -9.39 -11.66 -3.28
C LEU A 172 -8.86 -13.10 -3.16
N ASN A 173 -8.21 -13.62 -4.21
CA ASN A 173 -7.71 -14.99 -4.22
C ASN A 173 -6.51 -15.19 -3.28
N ALA A 174 -5.66 -14.17 -3.11
CA ALA A 174 -4.53 -14.24 -2.18
C ALA A 174 -5.01 -14.22 -0.72
N LEU A 175 -5.94 -13.33 -0.39
CA LEU A 175 -6.48 -13.18 0.97
C LEU A 175 -7.28 -14.40 1.43
N ASP A 176 -8.05 -15.03 0.54
CA ASP A 176 -8.81 -16.24 0.84
C ASP A 176 -7.91 -17.45 1.21
N ARG A 177 -6.58 -17.30 1.07
CA ARG A 177 -5.56 -18.27 1.46
C ARG A 177 -4.70 -17.82 2.65
N ASP A 178 -5.08 -16.74 3.33
CA ASP A 178 -4.44 -16.25 4.55
C ASP A 178 -5.45 -16.10 5.70
N ALA A 179 -5.15 -16.67 6.87
CA ALA A 179 -6.05 -16.69 8.01
C ALA A 179 -6.14 -15.36 8.76
N VAL A 180 -5.14 -14.48 8.63
CA VAL A 180 -5.06 -13.23 9.40
C VAL A 180 -5.24 -11.97 8.55
N SER A 181 -5.70 -12.11 7.32
CA SER A 181 -6.04 -11.01 6.41
C SER A 181 -7.42 -11.23 5.79
N GLY A 182 -8.06 -10.18 5.29
CA GLY A 182 -9.37 -10.29 4.62
C GLY A 182 -10.41 -9.33 5.19
N MET A 183 -11.63 -9.82 5.42
CA MET A 183 -12.77 -9.05 5.93
C MET A 183 -13.12 -7.83 5.06
N GLY A 184 -13.06 -8.02 3.74
CA GLY A 184 -13.22 -6.95 2.76
C GLY A 184 -11.90 -6.46 2.16
N VAL A 185 -12.00 -5.91 0.95
CA VAL A 185 -10.86 -5.31 0.23
C VAL A 185 -11.28 -3.93 -0.24
N ILE A 186 -10.43 -2.93 0.01
CA ILE A 186 -10.58 -1.60 -0.56
C ILE A 186 -9.53 -1.41 -1.66
N VAL A 187 -9.95 -0.85 -2.80
CA VAL A 187 -9.10 -0.59 -3.97
C VAL A 187 -9.24 0.89 -4.35
N HIS A 188 -8.10 1.55 -4.55
CA HIS A 188 -8.01 2.89 -5.11
C HIS A 188 -7.30 2.80 -6.47
N VAL A 189 -7.99 3.22 -7.53
CA VAL A 189 -7.39 3.39 -8.86
C VAL A 189 -7.16 4.88 -9.06
N ILE A 190 -5.91 5.25 -9.33
CA ILE A 190 -5.44 6.63 -9.44
C ILE A 190 -5.14 6.89 -10.91
N GLU A 191 -5.93 7.78 -11.49
CA GLU A 191 -5.81 8.24 -12.87
C GLU A 191 -5.40 9.73 -12.88
N LYS A 192 -5.15 10.26 -14.06
CA LYS A 192 -4.80 11.68 -14.22
C LYS A 192 -5.94 12.61 -13.80
N ASP A 193 -7.17 12.27 -14.12
CA ASP A 193 -8.36 13.12 -13.97
C ASP A 193 -9.16 12.82 -12.69
N LYS A 194 -9.12 11.58 -12.19
CA LYS A 194 -9.93 11.15 -11.06
C LYS A 194 -9.24 10.07 -10.21
N ILE A 195 -9.80 9.85 -9.03
CA ILE A 195 -9.50 8.69 -8.20
C ILE A 195 -10.79 7.90 -8.01
N THR A 196 -10.76 6.63 -8.41
CA THR A 196 -11.88 5.71 -8.23
C THR A 196 -11.62 4.83 -7.02
N THR A 197 -12.46 4.94 -5.98
CA THR A 197 -12.36 4.09 -4.78
C THR A 197 -13.53 3.11 -4.76
N ARG A 198 -13.24 1.82 -4.64
CA ARG A 198 -14.26 0.76 -4.57
C ARG A 198 -13.93 -0.22 -3.45
N THR A 199 -14.96 -0.71 -2.77
CA THR A 199 -14.84 -1.83 -1.83
C THR A 199 -15.39 -3.07 -2.51
N LEU A 200 -14.61 -4.15 -2.55
CA LEU A 200 -14.99 -5.41 -3.15
C LEU A 200 -15.83 -6.24 -2.18
N LYS A 201 -16.79 -6.99 -2.72
CA LYS A 201 -17.48 -8.04 -1.98
C LYS A 201 -16.50 -9.20 -1.78
N ALA A 202 -16.03 -9.39 -0.55
CA ALA A 202 -15.09 -10.43 -0.17
C ALA A 202 -15.73 -11.42 0.83
N ARG A 203 -15.02 -12.49 1.17
CA ARG A 203 -15.40 -13.37 2.28
C ARG A 203 -15.27 -12.64 3.62
N MET A 204 -16.07 -13.09 4.59
CA MET A 204 -16.18 -12.51 5.95
C MET A 204 -15.98 -13.62 7.01
N ASP A 205 -15.06 -14.55 6.73
CA ASP A 205 -14.72 -15.71 7.56
C ASP A 205 -13.39 -15.56 8.34
#